data_AF-A0ABC9Z5E4-F1
#
_entry.id   AF-A0ABC9Z5E4-F1
#
_cell.length_a   1.000
_cell.length_b   1.000
_cell.length_c   1.000
_cell.angle_alpha   90.00
_cell.angle_beta   90.00
_cell.angle_gamma   90.00
#
_symmetry.space_group_name_H-M   'P 1'
#
loop_
_entity.id
_entity.type
_entity.pdbx_description
1 polymer ?
#
loop_
_entity_poly.entity_id
_entity_poly.type
_entity_poly.pdbx_seq_one_letter_code
_entity_poly.pdbx_strand_id
1 'polypeptide(L)'
;MGHVDDLGFLAVPASSELTAAKTAKDIRSQTMATPHDALLDLRRAASAGLLDLDGSGPASREAVRVRETLLVQHFGTVAWSVPPSYRALLAEHNRLRCHREEGEREFVLVDEGEIVGLNAELVHMPEGVSREPGRYLSTGHLVGFAEAGYEAVWCFDVAQPGGDGEYPVYYHHQDEPRARYLADGAWEERADAVPDFPSFAAWFEAMAAAFTSAQPPVWFDEMGTPALVWLAREGIFQACGQY
;
A
#
# COMPACT_ATOMS: atom_id res chain seq x y z
N MET A 1 -19.88 56.23 -58.71
CA MET A 1 -20.50 55.04 -59.33
C MET A 1 -19.47 53.93 -59.23
N GLY A 2 -19.80 52.83 -58.56
CA GLY A 2 -18.85 51.83 -58.02
C GLY A 2 -18.37 52.25 -56.62
N HIS A 3 -18.31 51.41 -55.59
CA HIS A 3 -18.22 49.94 -55.53
C HIS A 3 -18.88 49.45 -54.22
N VAL A 4 -19.45 48.24 -54.26
CA VAL A 4 -20.12 47.57 -53.14
C VAL A 4 -19.11 46.61 -52.52
N ASP A 5 -18.94 46.68 -51.20
CA ASP A 5 -18.05 45.79 -50.45
C ASP A 5 -18.65 44.38 -50.32
N ASP A 6 -17.75 43.44 -50.56
CA ASP A 6 -17.80 41.99 -50.43
C ASP A 6 -17.56 41.57 -48.97
N LEU A 7 -17.48 40.25 -48.74
CA LEU A 7 -17.10 39.50 -47.53
C LEU A 7 -18.30 39.00 -46.71
N GLY A 8 -18.61 37.71 -46.65
CA GLY A 8 -17.72 36.55 -46.79
C GLY A 8 -17.83 35.73 -45.51
N PHE A 9 -18.74 34.76 -45.52
CA PHE A 9 -18.98 33.79 -44.46
C PHE A 9 -17.74 32.89 -44.31
N LEU A 10 -17.03 32.96 -43.19
CA LEU A 10 -15.94 32.03 -42.87
C LEU A 10 -16.33 31.14 -41.69
N ALA A 11 -16.42 29.85 -42.01
CA ALA A 11 -16.67 28.74 -41.10
C ALA A 11 -15.54 28.59 -40.08
N VAL A 12 -15.93 28.34 -38.83
CA VAL A 12 -15.03 27.97 -37.72
C VAL A 12 -14.61 26.50 -37.89
N PRO A 13 -13.31 26.15 -37.83
CA PRO A 13 -12.90 24.75 -37.92
C PRO A 13 -12.98 24.04 -36.56
N ALA A 14 -13.58 22.84 -36.60
CA ALA A 14 -13.69 21.87 -35.51
C ALA A 14 -12.34 21.19 -35.20
N SER A 15 -11.40 21.93 -34.62
CA SER A 15 -10.05 21.44 -34.29
C SER A 15 -9.75 21.33 -32.79
N SER A 16 -10.73 21.59 -31.91
CA SER A 16 -10.55 21.51 -30.45
C SER A 16 -10.94 20.16 -29.83
N GLU A 17 -11.82 19.38 -30.47
CA GLU A 17 -12.27 18.08 -29.94
C GLU A 17 -11.29 16.94 -30.24
N LEU A 18 -10.56 17.03 -31.37
CA LEU A 18 -9.63 15.97 -31.78
C LEU A 18 -8.33 15.95 -30.95
N THR A 19 -7.92 17.10 -30.41
CA THR A 19 -6.77 17.23 -29.51
C THR A 19 -7.14 16.76 -28.10
N ALA A 20 -8.31 17.12 -27.57
CA ALA A 20 -8.76 16.67 -26.24
C ALA A 20 -8.93 15.14 -26.15
N ALA A 21 -9.44 14.50 -27.21
CA ALA A 21 -9.58 13.05 -27.26
C ALA A 21 -8.24 12.29 -27.33
N LYS A 22 -7.19 12.92 -27.90
CA LYS A 22 -5.84 12.35 -27.97
C LYS A 22 -5.13 12.47 -26.62
N THR A 23 -5.25 13.63 -25.96
CA THR A 23 -4.71 13.83 -24.60
C THR A 23 -5.38 12.94 -23.56
N ALA A 24 -6.69 12.69 -23.66
CA ALA A 24 -7.40 11.78 -22.76
C ALA A 24 -7.01 10.30 -22.94
N LYS A 25 -6.59 9.90 -24.15
CA LYS A 25 -6.11 8.54 -24.43
C LYS A 25 -4.65 8.33 -24.00
N ASP A 26 -3.84 9.39 -24.10
CA ASP A 26 -2.44 9.37 -23.65
C ASP A 26 -2.32 9.50 -22.11
N ILE A 27 -3.30 10.09 -21.42
CA ILE A 27 -3.40 10.07 -19.94
C ILE A 27 -3.93 8.71 -19.43
N ARG A 28 -4.71 7.98 -20.23
CA ARG A 28 -5.21 6.63 -19.90
C ARG A 28 -4.23 5.48 -20.20
N SER A 29 -2.98 5.79 -20.51
CA SER A 29 -1.90 4.80 -20.62
C SER A 29 -0.80 5.01 -19.57
N GLN A 30 -1.14 5.58 -18.41
CA GLN A 30 -0.49 5.15 -17.18
C GLN A 30 -0.95 3.70 -16.95
N THR A 31 -0.26 2.76 -17.59
CA THR A 31 -0.28 1.36 -17.19
C THR A 31 -0.08 1.38 -15.69
N MET A 32 -1.11 1.00 -14.91
CA MET A 32 -0.90 0.79 -13.48
C MET A 32 0.24 -0.22 -13.41
N ALA A 33 1.40 0.22 -12.93
CA ALA A 33 2.55 -0.66 -12.80
C ALA A 33 2.05 -1.82 -11.95
N THR A 34 2.21 -3.03 -12.45
CA THR A 34 1.70 -4.18 -11.72
C THR A 34 2.72 -4.58 -10.66
N PRO A 35 2.34 -5.32 -9.61
CA PRO A 35 3.32 -5.91 -8.70
C PRO A 35 4.42 -6.70 -9.44
N HIS A 36 4.12 -7.21 -10.64
CA HIS A 36 5.09 -7.85 -11.51
C HIS A 36 6.20 -6.88 -11.99
N ASP A 37 5.85 -5.67 -12.41
CA ASP A 37 6.84 -4.68 -12.87
C ASP A 37 7.75 -4.24 -11.73
N ALA A 38 7.18 -3.95 -10.55
CA ALA A 38 7.92 -3.63 -9.34
C ALA A 38 8.88 -4.78 -8.93
N LEU A 39 8.42 -6.03 -9.05
CA LEU A 39 9.27 -7.20 -8.79
C LEU A 39 10.40 -7.33 -9.82
N LEU A 40 10.16 -7.03 -11.10
CA LEU A 40 11.21 -7.03 -12.11
C LEU A 40 12.28 -5.98 -11.82
N ASP A 41 11.89 -4.79 -11.35
CA ASP A 41 12.84 -3.75 -10.98
C ASP A 41 13.69 -4.13 -9.77
N LEU A 42 13.08 -4.74 -8.74
CA LEU A 42 13.82 -5.33 -7.62
C LEU A 42 14.81 -6.40 -8.09
N ARG A 43 14.38 -7.32 -8.97
CA ARG A 43 15.26 -8.37 -9.52
C ARG A 43 16.44 -7.78 -10.32
N ARG A 44 16.21 -6.72 -11.09
CA ARG A 44 17.27 -6.00 -11.82
C ARG A 44 18.26 -5.34 -10.87
N ALA A 45 17.76 -4.65 -9.85
CA ALA A 45 18.60 -4.01 -8.84
C ALA A 45 19.43 -5.04 -8.05
N ALA A 46 18.83 -6.17 -7.68
CA ALA A 46 19.54 -7.29 -7.05
C ALA A 46 20.65 -7.85 -7.95
N SER A 47 20.35 -8.05 -9.23
CA SER A 47 21.35 -8.51 -10.21
C SER A 47 22.51 -7.52 -10.42
N ALA A 48 22.26 -6.23 -10.15
CA ALA A 48 23.26 -5.17 -10.19
C ALA A 48 24.02 -5.01 -8.85
N GLY A 49 23.67 -5.79 -7.81
CA GLY A 49 24.30 -5.73 -6.49
C GLY A 49 23.91 -4.50 -5.67
N LEU A 50 22.75 -3.88 -5.96
CA LEU A 50 22.26 -2.71 -5.21
C LEU A 50 21.51 -3.09 -3.92
N LEU A 51 20.96 -4.30 -3.89
CA LEU A 51 20.16 -4.86 -2.80
C LEU A 51 20.24 -6.38 -2.86
N ASP A 52 19.85 -7.03 -1.76
CA ASP A 52 19.64 -8.46 -1.70
C ASP A 52 18.13 -8.76 -1.80
N LEU A 53 17.78 -9.65 -2.72
CA LEU A 53 16.41 -10.11 -2.92
C LEU A 53 16.38 -11.63 -2.75
N ASP A 54 15.67 -12.11 -1.73
CA ASP A 54 15.47 -13.53 -1.47
C ASP A 54 13.98 -13.86 -1.51
N GLY A 55 13.60 -14.84 -2.32
CA GLY A 55 12.21 -15.19 -2.56
C GLY A 55 12.02 -16.69 -2.62
N SER A 56 10.96 -17.18 -1.97
CA SER A 56 10.57 -18.58 -2.07
C SER A 56 9.97 -18.89 -3.45
N GLY A 57 9.62 -20.15 -3.71
CA GLY A 57 8.74 -20.48 -4.83
C GLY A 57 7.31 -19.92 -4.67
N PRO A 58 6.45 -20.09 -5.69
CA PRO A 58 5.05 -19.68 -5.64
C PRO A 58 4.28 -20.30 -4.48
N ALA A 59 3.30 -19.55 -3.97
CA ALA A 59 2.35 -20.05 -2.98
C ALA A 59 1.50 -21.18 -3.57
N SER A 60 1.39 -22.28 -2.83
CA SER A 60 0.45 -23.34 -3.19
C SER A 60 -1.00 -22.89 -2.96
N ARG A 61 -1.97 -23.59 -3.54
CA ARG A 61 -3.39 -23.35 -3.24
C ARG A 61 -3.71 -23.51 -1.76
N GLU A 62 -3.04 -24.46 -1.10
CA GLU A 62 -3.22 -24.67 0.34
C GLU A 62 -2.61 -23.52 1.14
N ALA A 63 -1.45 -22.99 0.74
CA ALA A 63 -0.85 -21.83 1.39
C ALA A 63 -1.79 -20.61 1.37
N VAL A 64 -2.40 -20.33 0.22
CA VAL A 64 -3.41 -19.26 0.08
C VAL A 64 -4.62 -19.54 0.98
N ARG A 65 -5.13 -20.78 1.00
CA ARG A 65 -6.25 -21.17 1.86
C ARG A 65 -5.91 -21.00 3.34
N VAL A 66 -4.69 -21.34 3.76
CA VAL A 66 -4.21 -21.15 5.14
C VAL A 66 -4.30 -19.69 5.54
N ARG A 67 -3.81 -18.76 4.70
CA ARG A 67 -3.91 -17.31 4.94
C ARG A 67 -5.36 -16.84 5.12
N GLU A 68 -6.28 -17.36 4.32
CA GLU A 68 -7.69 -16.94 4.32
C GLU A 68 -8.50 -17.58 5.46
N THR A 69 -8.04 -18.69 6.05
CA THR A 69 -8.86 -19.50 6.98
C THR A 69 -8.28 -19.72 8.38
N LEU A 70 -6.95 -19.60 8.56
CA LEU A 70 -6.30 -19.87 9.84
C LEU A 70 -5.95 -18.61 10.64
N LEU A 71 -6.26 -17.41 10.12
CA LEU A 71 -6.14 -16.18 10.90
C LEU A 71 -7.27 -16.10 11.93
N VAL A 72 -6.95 -16.48 13.16
CA VAL A 72 -7.86 -16.41 14.30
C VAL A 72 -7.60 -15.10 15.03
N GLN A 73 -8.63 -14.26 15.13
CA GLN A 73 -8.60 -13.08 16.00
C GLN A 73 -8.71 -13.51 17.46
N HIS A 74 -8.24 -12.69 18.39
CA HIS A 74 -8.55 -12.88 19.82
C HIS A 74 -10.06 -12.84 20.10
N PHE A 75 -10.83 -12.09 19.29
CA PHE A 75 -12.29 -12.05 19.36
C PHE A 75 -12.90 -11.88 17.96
N GLY A 76 -13.82 -12.76 17.58
CA GLY A 76 -14.50 -12.74 16.28
C GLY A 76 -13.83 -13.60 15.20
N THR A 77 -14.29 -13.45 13.95
CA THR A 77 -13.64 -14.01 12.76
C THR A 77 -13.50 -12.91 11.71
N VAL A 78 -12.31 -12.78 11.11
CA VAL A 78 -12.14 -12.02 9.87
C VAL A 78 -12.63 -12.87 8.71
N ALA A 79 -13.67 -12.42 8.02
CA ALA A 79 -13.91 -12.87 6.66
C ALA A 79 -13.09 -11.97 5.71
N TRP A 80 -12.01 -12.50 5.15
CA TRP A 80 -11.24 -11.82 4.12
C TRP A 80 -10.81 -12.80 3.02
N SER A 81 -10.36 -12.25 1.92
CA SER A 81 -9.75 -12.98 0.82
C SER A 81 -8.46 -12.30 0.42
N VAL A 82 -7.45 -13.03 -0.02
CA VAL A 82 -6.20 -12.41 -0.50
C VAL A 82 -6.52 -11.46 -1.66
N PRO A 83 -6.14 -10.16 -1.57
CA PRO A 83 -6.46 -9.17 -2.59
C PRO A 83 -5.75 -9.48 -3.92
N PRO A 84 -6.33 -9.07 -5.07
CA PRO A 84 -5.84 -9.48 -6.39
C PRO A 84 -4.36 -9.23 -6.64
N SER A 85 -3.85 -8.05 -6.27
CA SER A 85 -2.45 -7.67 -6.48
C SER A 85 -1.48 -8.44 -5.57
N TYR A 86 -1.86 -8.71 -4.32
CA TYR A 86 -1.07 -9.58 -3.44
C TYR A 86 -1.09 -11.03 -3.93
N ARG A 87 -2.23 -11.51 -4.43
CA ARG A 87 -2.36 -12.83 -5.05
C ARG A 87 -1.47 -12.99 -6.28
N ALA A 88 -1.33 -11.93 -7.09
CA ALA A 88 -0.42 -11.92 -8.23
C ALA A 88 1.04 -12.09 -7.79
N LEU A 89 1.45 -11.44 -6.69
CA LEU A 89 2.78 -11.64 -6.13
C LEU A 89 2.95 -13.04 -5.53
N LEU A 90 1.95 -13.55 -4.81
CA LEU A 90 1.98 -14.92 -4.27
C LEU A 90 2.09 -16.00 -5.35
N ALA A 91 1.67 -15.72 -6.59
CA ALA A 91 1.87 -16.62 -7.73
C ALA A 91 3.34 -16.71 -8.18
N GLU A 92 4.19 -15.79 -7.74
CA GLU A 92 5.64 -15.78 -7.98
C GLU A 92 6.41 -16.23 -6.73
N HIS A 93 6.03 -15.68 -5.57
CA HIS A 93 6.74 -15.84 -4.30
C HIS A 93 5.76 -15.93 -3.13
N ASN A 94 5.77 -17.04 -2.42
CA ASN A 94 5.01 -17.19 -1.17
C ASN A 94 5.60 -16.37 0.00
N ARG A 95 6.92 -16.17 -0.02
CA ARG A 95 7.72 -15.33 0.87
C ARG A 95 8.67 -14.50 0.03
N LEU A 96 8.86 -13.22 0.37
CA LEU A 96 9.82 -12.35 -0.31
C LEU A 96 10.47 -11.41 0.70
N ARG A 97 11.80 -11.44 0.75
CA ARG A 97 12.65 -10.54 1.54
C ARG A 97 13.44 -9.64 0.59
N CYS A 98 13.39 -8.34 0.84
CA CYS A 98 14.22 -7.36 0.17
C CYS A 98 15.02 -6.61 1.23
N HIS A 99 16.35 -6.63 1.12
CA HIS A 99 17.27 -5.97 2.05
C HIS A 99 18.24 -5.08 1.31
N ARG A 100 18.53 -3.92 1.88
CA ARG A 100 19.52 -2.97 1.39
C ARG A 100 20.52 -2.71 2.51
N GLU A 101 21.78 -3.05 2.26
CA GLU A 101 22.88 -2.84 3.22
C GLU A 101 23.02 -1.37 3.62
N GLU A 102 22.91 -0.45 2.64
CA GLU A 102 22.93 0.98 2.91
C GLU A 102 21.70 1.38 3.74
N GLY A 103 21.94 1.72 5.00
CA GLY A 103 20.91 2.07 5.96
C GLY A 103 20.30 0.86 6.68
N GLU A 104 20.72 -0.38 6.41
CA GLU A 104 20.15 -1.59 7.02
C GLU A 104 18.60 -1.61 6.94
N ARG A 105 18.09 -1.50 5.70
CA ARG A 105 16.65 -1.42 5.43
C ARG A 105 16.16 -2.74 4.89
N GLU A 106 15.00 -3.18 5.37
CA GLU A 106 14.42 -4.46 5.00
C GLU A 106 12.90 -4.41 5.04
N PHE A 107 12.25 -5.07 4.07
CA PHE A 107 10.88 -5.55 4.25
C PHE A 107 10.84 -7.06 3.98
N VAL A 108 9.99 -7.75 4.75
CA VAL A 108 9.73 -9.19 4.61
C VAL A 108 8.26 -9.41 4.41
N LEU A 109 7.87 -9.82 3.20
CA LEU A 109 6.57 -10.42 2.95
C LEU A 109 6.58 -11.85 3.48
N VAL A 110 5.78 -12.08 4.50
CA VAL A 110 5.77 -13.33 5.27
C VAL A 110 5.04 -14.45 4.54
N ASP A 111 5.45 -15.70 4.74
CA ASP A 111 4.76 -16.89 4.25
C ASP A 111 3.45 -17.21 5.00
N GLU A 112 2.77 -18.30 4.65
CA GLU A 112 1.50 -18.71 5.27
C GLU A 112 1.64 -19.22 6.71
N GLY A 113 2.83 -19.67 7.11
CA GLY A 113 3.11 -20.09 8.48
C GLY A 113 3.44 -18.88 9.35
N GLU A 114 4.32 -18.02 8.84
CA GLU A 114 4.76 -16.78 9.48
C GLU A 114 3.59 -15.79 9.68
N ILE A 115 2.69 -15.65 8.70
CA ILE A 115 1.55 -14.72 8.82
C ILE A 115 0.64 -15.02 10.02
N VAL A 116 0.47 -16.29 10.41
CA VAL A 116 -0.37 -16.67 11.55
C VAL A 116 0.27 -16.17 12.85
N GLY A 117 1.57 -16.40 13.02
CA GLY A 117 2.33 -15.91 14.17
C GLY A 117 2.38 -14.39 14.21
N LEU A 118 2.75 -13.76 13.09
CA LEU A 118 2.83 -12.30 12.93
C LEU A 118 1.53 -11.62 13.37
N ASN A 119 0.38 -12.12 12.93
CA ASN A 119 -0.90 -11.53 13.27
C ASN A 119 -1.30 -11.76 14.72
N ALA A 120 -1.03 -12.95 15.27
CA ALA A 120 -1.33 -13.25 16.66
C ALA A 120 -0.45 -12.46 17.64
N GLU A 121 0.81 -12.20 17.28
CA GLU A 121 1.79 -11.58 18.16
C GLU A 121 1.79 -10.05 18.06
N LEU A 122 1.71 -9.50 16.85
CA LEU A 122 1.95 -8.07 16.62
C LEU A 122 0.75 -7.28 16.11
N VAL A 123 -0.31 -7.94 15.64
CA VAL A 123 -1.46 -7.24 15.02
C VAL A 123 -2.69 -7.31 15.91
N HIS A 124 -3.05 -8.50 16.39
CA HIS A 124 -4.31 -8.71 17.09
C HIS A 124 -4.20 -8.32 18.56
N MET A 125 -4.99 -7.32 18.93
CA MET A 125 -5.15 -6.87 20.31
C MET A 125 -5.93 -7.90 21.13
N PRO A 126 -5.57 -8.12 22.42
CA PRO A 126 -6.34 -8.97 23.33
C PRO A 126 -7.78 -8.48 23.54
N GLU A 127 -8.67 -9.38 23.99
CA GLU A 127 -10.04 -9.02 24.36
C GLU A 127 -10.07 -8.12 25.61
N GLY A 128 -11.04 -7.19 25.65
CA GLY A 128 -11.32 -6.38 26.83
C GLY A 128 -10.46 -5.12 26.99
N VAL A 129 -9.63 -4.78 26.01
CA VAL A 129 -8.89 -3.51 25.99
C VAL A 129 -9.87 -2.35 25.84
N SER A 130 -9.79 -1.36 26.75
CA SER A 130 -10.66 -0.18 26.77
C SER A 130 -9.91 1.04 27.29
N ARG A 131 -10.19 2.23 26.71
CA ARG A 131 -9.74 3.52 27.27
C ARG A 131 -10.79 4.15 28.20
N GLU A 132 -12.06 3.88 27.91
CA GLU A 132 -13.20 4.39 28.67
C GLU A 132 -14.11 3.23 29.09
N PRO A 133 -14.77 3.30 30.25
CA PRO A 133 -15.68 2.24 30.70
C PRO A 133 -16.74 1.90 29.65
N GLY A 134 -16.77 0.65 29.21
CA GLY A 134 -17.75 0.14 28.24
C GLY A 134 -17.44 0.44 26.77
N ARG A 135 -16.29 1.06 26.45
CA ARG A 135 -15.82 1.26 25.07
C ARG A 135 -14.57 0.44 24.81
N TYR A 136 -14.78 -0.71 24.20
CA TYR A 136 -13.73 -1.67 23.89
C TYR A 136 -13.12 -1.42 22.51
N LEU A 137 -11.83 -1.67 22.40
CA LEU A 137 -11.03 -1.51 21.19
C LEU A 137 -10.74 -2.86 20.54
N SER A 138 -10.51 -2.83 19.22
CA SER A 138 -10.08 -3.99 18.45
C SER A 138 -9.28 -3.59 17.22
N THR A 139 -8.28 -4.41 16.92
CA THR A 139 -7.49 -4.39 15.67
C THR A 139 -7.90 -5.52 14.74
N GLY A 140 -9.02 -6.22 15.00
CA GLY A 140 -9.44 -7.36 14.20
C GLY A 140 -9.75 -7.03 12.73
N HIS A 141 -9.93 -5.76 12.38
CA HIS A 141 -10.05 -5.32 11.00
C HIS A 141 -8.73 -5.34 10.22
N LEU A 142 -7.60 -5.61 10.89
CA LEU A 142 -6.27 -5.64 10.30
C LEU A 142 -5.83 -7.07 10.00
N VAL A 143 -5.16 -7.25 8.85
CA VAL A 143 -4.45 -8.47 8.50
C VAL A 143 -3.02 -8.11 8.10
N GLY A 144 -2.06 -8.39 8.97
CA GLY A 144 -0.63 -8.21 8.73
C GLY A 144 -0.11 -9.13 7.63
N PHE A 145 0.72 -8.60 6.73
CA PHE A 145 1.27 -9.33 5.59
C PHE A 145 2.77 -9.09 5.35
N ALA A 146 3.36 -8.07 5.96
CA ALA A 146 4.80 -7.83 5.90
C ALA A 146 5.34 -7.22 7.18
N GLU A 147 6.57 -7.59 7.54
CA GLU A 147 7.30 -6.93 8.63
C GLU A 147 7.71 -5.51 8.22
N ALA A 148 7.63 -4.58 9.17
CA ALA A 148 8.03 -3.18 8.99
C ALA A 148 9.16 -2.75 9.94
N GLY A 149 9.80 -3.71 10.64
CA GLY A 149 10.82 -3.46 11.66
C GLY A 149 10.22 -3.01 13.01
N TYR A 150 11.03 -3.02 14.07
CA TYR A 150 10.66 -2.53 15.42
C TYR A 150 9.24 -2.92 15.89
N GLU A 151 8.91 -4.21 15.86
CA GLU A 151 7.60 -4.71 16.32
C GLU A 151 6.39 -4.13 15.55
N ALA A 152 6.63 -3.64 14.32
CA ALA A 152 5.63 -3.12 13.43
C ALA A 152 5.42 -3.99 12.18
N VAL A 153 4.21 -3.85 11.63
CA VAL A 153 3.66 -4.71 10.58
C VAL A 153 2.88 -3.87 9.58
N TRP A 154 3.06 -4.15 8.29
CA TRP A 154 2.17 -3.68 7.24
C TRP A 154 0.93 -4.56 7.18
N CYS A 155 -0.24 -3.94 7.25
CA CYS A 155 -1.53 -4.59 7.39
C CYS A 155 -2.51 -4.16 6.31
N PHE A 156 -3.37 -5.08 5.86
CA PHE A 156 -4.60 -4.76 5.15
C PHE A 156 -5.69 -4.36 6.13
N ASP A 157 -6.45 -3.30 5.84
CA ASP A 157 -7.73 -3.05 6.50
C ASP A 157 -8.86 -3.71 5.73
N VAL A 158 -9.25 -4.90 6.21
CA VAL A 158 -10.23 -5.77 5.55
C VAL A 158 -11.68 -5.35 5.82
N ALA A 159 -11.91 -4.36 6.68
CA ALA A 159 -13.24 -3.79 6.89
C ALA A 159 -13.67 -2.84 5.75
N GLN A 160 -12.74 -2.44 4.87
CA GLN A 160 -12.97 -1.50 3.78
C GLN A 160 -12.51 -2.07 2.42
N PRO A 161 -13.13 -3.15 1.91
CA PRO A 161 -12.82 -3.64 0.57
C PRO A 161 -13.14 -2.58 -0.48
N GLY A 162 -12.17 -2.29 -1.35
CA GLY A 162 -12.36 -1.52 -2.57
C GLY A 162 -13.29 -2.24 -3.55
N GLY A 163 -13.84 -1.50 -4.52
CA GLY A 163 -14.71 -2.07 -5.56
C GLY A 163 -14.00 -3.05 -6.51
N ASP A 164 -12.67 -3.05 -6.49
CA ASP A 164 -11.75 -3.95 -7.20
C ASP A 164 -11.32 -5.17 -6.37
N GLY A 165 -11.74 -5.26 -5.11
CA GLY A 165 -11.33 -6.32 -4.17
C GLY A 165 -9.96 -6.08 -3.53
N GLU A 166 -9.36 -4.90 -3.71
CA GLU A 166 -8.18 -4.47 -2.98
C GLU A 166 -8.55 -3.96 -1.58
N TYR A 167 -7.56 -3.94 -0.68
CA TYR A 167 -7.70 -3.34 0.64
C TYR A 167 -6.69 -2.21 0.83
N PRO A 168 -7.07 -1.13 1.52
CA PRO A 168 -6.09 -0.13 1.93
C PRO A 168 -5.06 -0.74 2.88
N VAL A 169 -3.83 -0.22 2.80
CA VAL A 169 -2.67 -0.69 3.56
C VAL A 169 -2.30 0.33 4.64
N TYR A 170 -2.02 -0.21 5.83
CA TYR A 170 -1.70 0.52 7.04
C TYR A 170 -0.41 0.03 7.66
N TYR A 171 0.42 0.95 8.12
CA TYR A 171 1.47 0.68 9.08
C TYR A 171 0.84 0.53 10.46
N HIS A 172 1.17 -0.56 11.15
CA HIS A 172 0.65 -0.91 12.47
C HIS A 172 1.81 -1.20 13.43
N HIS A 173 1.83 -0.59 14.60
CA HIS A 173 2.77 -0.89 15.68
C HIS A 173 2.00 -1.40 16.89
N GLN A 174 2.48 -2.43 17.58
CA GLN A 174 1.73 -3.04 18.68
C GLN A 174 1.47 -2.09 19.86
N ASP A 175 2.42 -1.19 20.18
CA ASP A 175 2.27 -0.20 21.25
C ASP A 175 1.44 1.04 20.85
N GLU A 176 1.35 1.32 19.55
CA GLU A 176 0.56 2.42 18.97
C GLU A 176 -0.44 1.82 17.97
N PRO A 177 -1.39 1.02 18.46
CA PRO A 177 -2.23 0.22 17.60
C PRO A 177 -3.24 1.11 16.88
N ARG A 178 -3.32 0.95 15.55
CA ARG A 178 -4.42 1.49 14.75
C ARG A 178 -5.72 0.75 15.04
N ALA A 179 -6.37 1.09 16.15
CA ALA A 179 -7.53 0.38 16.68
C ALA A 179 -8.85 1.08 16.36
N ARG A 180 -9.93 0.29 16.35
CA ARG A 180 -11.31 0.78 16.24
C ARG A 180 -12.13 0.36 17.44
N TYR A 181 -13.11 1.18 17.80
CA TYR A 181 -14.09 0.84 18.82
C TYR A 181 -15.03 -0.26 18.31
N LEU A 182 -15.23 -1.30 19.12
CA LEU A 182 -16.13 -2.42 18.78
C LEU A 182 -17.59 -1.99 18.63
N ALA A 183 -18.01 -0.94 19.33
CA ALA A 183 -19.41 -0.54 19.40
C ALA A 183 -19.92 0.14 18.11
N ASP A 184 -19.08 0.93 17.45
CA ASP A 184 -19.46 1.77 16.32
C ASP A 184 -18.48 1.71 15.13
N GLY A 185 -17.36 0.99 15.27
CA GLY A 185 -16.33 0.87 14.25
C GLY A 185 -15.53 2.16 14.01
N ALA A 186 -15.72 3.19 14.85
CA ALA A 186 -14.96 4.43 14.77
C ALA A 186 -13.50 4.17 15.16
N TRP A 187 -12.58 4.88 14.51
CA TRP A 187 -11.17 4.87 14.89
C TRP A 187 -10.97 5.40 16.30
N GLU A 188 -10.02 4.82 17.04
CA GLU A 188 -9.57 5.35 18.33
C GLU A 188 -9.03 6.77 18.13
N GLU A 189 -8.06 6.90 17.22
CA GLU A 189 -7.51 8.18 16.79
C GLU A 189 -8.06 8.56 15.42
N ARG A 190 -8.62 9.76 15.30
CA ARG A 190 -9.23 10.21 14.04
C ARG A 190 -8.23 10.26 12.88
N ALA A 191 -6.96 10.52 13.17
CA ALA A 191 -5.89 10.56 12.16
C ALA A 191 -5.68 9.20 11.48
N ASP A 192 -5.97 8.10 12.18
CA ASP A 192 -5.80 6.73 11.68
C ASP A 192 -6.82 6.36 10.61
N ALA A 193 -7.85 7.19 10.40
CA ALA A 193 -8.84 6.97 9.36
C ALA A 193 -8.28 7.05 7.93
N VAL A 194 -7.05 7.53 7.78
CA VAL A 194 -6.41 7.67 6.48
C VAL A 194 -5.36 6.57 6.29
N PRO A 195 -5.46 5.77 5.21
CA PRO A 195 -4.48 4.74 4.93
C PRO A 195 -3.15 5.31 4.47
N ASP A 196 -2.09 4.53 4.65
CA ASP A 196 -0.74 4.88 4.20
C ASP A 196 -0.59 4.60 2.70
N PHE A 197 -1.22 3.52 2.21
CA PHE A 197 -1.34 3.24 0.78
C PHE A 197 -2.76 2.78 0.42
N PRO A 198 -3.24 3.10 -0.80
CA PRO A 198 -4.59 2.73 -1.22
C PRO A 198 -4.77 1.23 -1.52
N SER A 199 -3.68 0.48 -1.76
CA SER A 199 -3.70 -0.94 -2.09
C SER A 199 -2.34 -1.59 -1.86
N PHE A 200 -2.30 -2.93 -1.93
CA PHE A 200 -1.04 -3.68 -1.90
C PHE A 200 -0.12 -3.29 -3.07
N ALA A 201 -0.66 -3.17 -4.29
CA ALA A 201 0.12 -2.77 -5.46
C ALA A 201 0.83 -1.42 -5.23
N ALA A 202 0.09 -0.41 -4.75
CA ALA A 202 0.65 0.90 -4.48
C ALA A 202 1.74 0.87 -3.40
N TRP A 203 1.55 0.07 -2.34
CA TRP A 203 2.57 -0.16 -1.32
C TRP A 203 3.82 -0.81 -1.91
N PHE A 204 3.65 -1.89 -2.68
CA PHE A 204 4.77 -2.67 -3.22
C PHE A 204 5.57 -1.89 -4.26
N GLU A 205 4.90 -1.11 -5.12
CA GLU A 205 5.55 -0.19 -6.05
C GLU A 205 6.37 0.87 -5.32
N ALA A 206 5.81 1.48 -4.26
CA ALA A 206 6.52 2.50 -3.48
C ALA A 206 7.76 1.91 -2.79
N MET A 207 7.64 0.71 -2.22
CA MET A 207 8.78 0.00 -1.62
C MET A 207 9.83 -0.33 -2.67
N ALA A 208 9.45 -0.92 -3.80
CA ALA A 208 10.38 -1.23 -4.88
C ALA A 208 11.11 0.02 -5.38
N ALA A 209 10.40 1.11 -5.62
CA ALA A 209 10.99 2.38 -6.06
C ALA A 209 11.98 2.93 -5.01
N ALA A 210 11.64 2.87 -3.72
CA ALA A 210 12.52 3.35 -2.66
C ALA A 210 13.80 2.51 -2.52
N PHE A 211 13.67 1.16 -2.55
CA PHE A 211 14.81 0.24 -2.45
C PHE A 211 15.76 0.33 -3.65
N THR A 212 15.23 0.59 -4.84
CA THR A 212 16.02 0.71 -6.08
C THR A 212 16.57 2.11 -6.34
N SER A 213 16.13 3.12 -5.58
CA SER A 213 16.57 4.50 -5.79
C SER A 213 17.97 4.76 -5.23
N ALA A 214 18.81 5.45 -5.99
CA ALA A 214 20.08 6.00 -5.50
C ALA A 214 19.88 7.08 -4.44
N GLN A 215 18.73 7.76 -4.45
CA GLN A 215 18.32 8.74 -3.45
C GLN A 215 16.91 8.38 -2.99
N PRO A 216 16.78 7.52 -1.96
CA PRO A 216 15.48 7.11 -1.45
C PRO A 216 14.66 8.31 -0.94
N PRO A 217 13.33 8.19 -0.95
CA PRO A 217 12.47 9.21 -0.35
C PRO A 217 12.75 9.33 1.16
N VAL A 218 12.49 10.50 1.74
CA VAL A 218 12.79 10.79 3.16
C VAL A 218 12.13 9.84 4.16
N TRP A 219 11.00 9.23 3.81
CA TRP A 219 10.31 8.26 4.67
C TRP A 219 10.98 6.87 4.68
N PHE A 220 11.91 6.62 3.75
CA PHE A 220 12.55 5.31 3.59
C PHE A 220 13.34 4.88 4.82
N ASP A 221 13.95 5.84 5.52
CA ASP A 221 14.76 5.55 6.70
C ASP A 221 13.97 4.95 7.85
N GLU A 222 12.68 5.26 7.90
CA GLU A 222 11.76 4.70 8.88
C GLU A 222 10.79 3.72 8.22
N MET A 223 11.13 3.21 7.03
CA MET A 223 10.35 2.22 6.29
C MET A 223 8.88 2.61 6.11
N GLY A 224 8.55 3.91 6.06
CA GLY A 224 7.18 4.39 5.91
C GLY A 224 6.36 4.53 7.20
N THR A 225 7.00 4.59 8.38
CA THR A 225 6.32 4.96 9.64
C THR A 225 5.48 6.25 9.50
N PRO A 226 4.24 6.26 10.03
CA PRO A 226 3.31 7.38 9.86
C PRO A 226 3.73 8.70 10.50
N ALA A 227 4.65 8.69 11.48
CA ALA A 227 5.14 9.92 12.10
C ALA A 227 5.70 10.92 11.05
N LEU A 228 6.28 10.41 9.95
CA LEU A 228 6.77 11.23 8.84
C LEU A 228 5.70 11.56 7.79
N VAL A 229 4.69 10.72 7.59
CA VAL A 229 3.56 11.00 6.67
C VAL A 229 2.68 12.12 7.22
N TRP A 230 2.48 12.19 8.54
CA TRP A 230 1.80 13.29 9.21
C TRP A 230 2.61 14.60 9.13
N LEU A 231 3.91 14.57 9.41
CA LEU A 231 4.80 15.75 9.32
C LEU A 231 4.94 16.31 7.88
N ALA A 232 4.93 15.43 6.87
CA ALA A 232 4.91 15.82 5.46
C ALA A 232 3.56 16.42 5.03
N ARG A 233 2.44 15.94 5.59
CA ARG A 233 1.08 16.45 5.32
C ARG A 233 0.78 17.78 6.01
N GLU A 234 1.31 18.02 7.21
CA GLU A 234 1.19 19.29 7.95
C GLU A 234 2.12 20.39 7.40
N GLY A 235 2.89 20.12 6.34
CA GLY A 235 3.77 21.11 5.70
C GLY A 235 4.95 21.54 6.57
N ILE A 236 5.33 20.73 7.56
CA ILE A 236 6.44 21.03 8.48
C ILE A 236 7.80 20.84 7.78
N PHE A 237 7.85 20.00 6.75
CA PHE A 237 8.95 19.97 5.78
C PHE A 237 8.59 20.83 4.57
N GLN A 238 8.89 22.13 4.62
CA GLN A 238 8.97 22.92 3.40
C GLN A 238 10.00 22.28 2.47
N ALA A 239 9.61 22.13 1.20
CA ALA A 239 10.47 21.66 0.12
C ALA A 239 11.82 22.38 0.13
N CYS A 240 12.90 21.63 0.27
CA CYS A 240 14.20 22.12 -0.17
C CYS A 240 14.23 22.15 -1.71
N GLY A 241 14.05 23.36 -2.27
CA GLY A 241 14.48 23.80 -3.62
C GLY A 241 13.66 23.24 -4.78
N GLN A 242 12.84 24.02 -5.50
CA GLN A 242 13.29 25.03 -6.47
C GLN A 242 14.79 25.01 -6.77
N TYR A 243 15.17 24.27 -7.82
CA TYR A 243 16.06 24.72 -8.90
C TYR A 243 15.61 24.10 -10.23
#